data_AF-A0A381UX31-F1
#
_entry.id   AF-A0A381UX31-F1
#
_cell.length_a   1.000
_cell.length_b   1.000
_cell.length_c   1.000
_cell.angle_alpha   90.00
_cell.angle_beta   90.00
_cell.angle_gamma   90.00
#
_symmetry.space_group_name_H-M   'P 1'
#
loop_
_entity.id
_entity.type
_entity.pdbx_description
1 polymer ?
#
loop_
_entity_poly.entity_id
_entity_poly.type
_entity_poly.pdbx_seq_one_letter_code
_entity_poly.pdbx_strand_id
1 'polypeptide(L)'
;MFVTINTVLEQGNEMRKLFFIAGFPVVVGLVLICVGFSALAFGGVDEHYWPQWRGPNFDGVAPSGDPPIEWSETKNIAWKVEIPGSGFATPVIWEDSIFILSAVPVTNGGPPEAFSSVAVNNHALESTTGSAKHPNTAIASATLMPPTKQRGQRQRRGRRQAEPLQAMDFTVMAISRTDGSLIWSDVARHETPHEGKQVNNSWASSSAITDGEHVFAFFGSRGLYAYDMEGNPQWNVDFGDMRIRNGFGEGTSPALHEDTLVIVWDHQGDSFIVALDKN
;
A
#
# COMPACT_ATOMS: atom_id res chain seq x y z
N MET A 1 -86.18 38.72 -67.90
CA MET A 1 -87.07 37.62 -67.51
C MET A 1 -86.19 36.38 -67.35
N PHE A 2 -85.99 35.93 -66.09
CA PHE A 2 -85.42 34.65 -65.55
C PHE A 2 -84.20 34.04 -66.28
N VAL A 3 -82.92 34.01 -65.83
CA VAL A 3 -82.18 33.76 -64.55
C VAL A 3 -82.19 32.28 -64.08
N THR A 4 -81.11 31.51 -63.80
CA THR A 4 -79.65 31.39 -64.12
C THR A 4 -79.12 30.23 -63.21
N ILE A 5 -78.65 29.06 -63.70
CA ILE A 5 -77.25 28.57 -63.92
C ILE A 5 -76.51 27.89 -62.71
N ASN A 6 -75.88 26.72 -63.02
CA ASN A 6 -74.67 26.04 -62.47
C ASN A 6 -74.67 25.38 -61.07
N THR A 7 -73.80 24.41 -60.69
CA THR A 7 -72.88 23.38 -61.25
C THR A 7 -72.14 22.76 -60.03
N VAL A 8 -71.37 21.67 -60.24
CA VAL A 8 -70.19 21.21 -59.46
C VAL A 8 -70.56 20.16 -58.37
N LEU A 9 -70.34 18.84 -58.63
CA LEU A 9 -69.09 18.06 -58.43
C LEU A 9 -68.65 18.13 -56.96
N GLU A 10 -68.35 17.09 -56.21
CA GLU A 10 -67.51 15.93 -56.49
C GLU A 10 -67.58 14.99 -55.27
N GLN A 11 -67.64 13.69 -55.53
CA GLN A 11 -67.18 12.58 -54.67
C GLN A 11 -67.55 12.56 -53.17
N GLY A 12 -68.66 11.89 -52.87
CA GLY A 12 -68.86 11.23 -51.58
C GLY A 12 -68.33 9.80 -51.65
N ASN A 13 -67.19 9.53 -51.00
CA ASN A 13 -66.93 8.21 -50.45
C ASN A 13 -66.20 8.35 -49.11
N GLU A 14 -66.58 7.49 -48.16
CA GLU A 14 -65.95 7.30 -46.86
C GLU A 14 -66.19 8.38 -45.79
N MET A 15 -67.39 8.38 -45.20
CA MET A 15 -67.57 8.80 -43.80
C MET A 15 -68.92 8.35 -43.25
N ARG A 16 -68.90 7.31 -42.43
CA ARG A 16 -69.59 7.17 -41.12
C ARG A 16 -69.55 5.68 -40.76
N LYS A 17 -68.73 5.27 -39.77
CA LYS A 17 -69.04 5.36 -38.33
C LYS A 17 -70.34 4.57 -38.05
N LEU A 18 -70.41 3.73 -37.03
CA LEU A 18 -70.56 4.12 -35.62
C LEU A 18 -70.91 2.77 -34.92
N PHE A 19 -70.33 2.32 -33.80
CA PHE A 19 -70.46 2.88 -32.47
C PHE A 19 -69.53 2.13 -31.46
N PHE A 20 -68.81 2.91 -30.62
CA PHE A 20 -68.62 2.81 -29.14
C PHE A 20 -68.14 1.48 -28.52
N ILE A 21 -67.18 1.42 -27.57
CA ILE A 21 -67.17 2.01 -26.22
C ILE A 21 -65.71 2.12 -25.70
N ALA A 22 -65.43 3.16 -24.91
CA ALA A 22 -64.14 3.55 -24.33
C ALA A 22 -63.76 2.82 -23.02
N GLY A 23 -62.46 2.74 -22.69
CA GLY A 23 -61.97 2.34 -21.35
C GLY A 23 -60.46 2.07 -21.18
N PHE A 24 -59.64 3.13 -21.19
CA PHE A 24 -58.33 3.37 -20.53
C PHE A 24 -57.09 2.43 -20.64
N PRO A 25 -55.85 2.99 -20.66
CA PRO A 25 -54.62 2.31 -21.11
C PRO A 25 -53.51 2.20 -20.04
N VAL A 26 -53.06 1.01 -19.61
CA VAL A 26 -51.82 0.86 -18.81
C VAL A 26 -51.18 -0.53 -19.02
N VAL A 27 -50.69 -0.87 -20.21
CA VAL A 27 -49.73 -2.00 -20.37
C VAL A 27 -48.83 -1.77 -21.60
N VAL A 28 -48.04 -0.70 -21.62
CA VAL A 28 -46.90 -0.59 -22.56
C VAL A 28 -45.73 0.03 -21.80
N GLY A 29 -45.02 -0.79 -21.05
CA GLY A 29 -43.88 -0.34 -20.26
C GLY A 29 -43.17 -1.49 -19.58
N LEU A 30 -42.89 -2.60 -20.28
CA LEU A 30 -42.15 -3.73 -19.68
C LEU A 30 -41.61 -4.77 -20.68
N VAL A 31 -40.94 -4.40 -21.77
CA VAL A 31 -40.01 -5.33 -22.49
C VAL A 31 -38.87 -4.56 -23.18
N LEU A 32 -38.12 -3.75 -22.43
CA LEU A 32 -36.84 -3.18 -22.87
C LEU A 32 -35.81 -3.26 -21.73
N ILE A 33 -35.69 -4.43 -21.13
CA ILE A 33 -34.67 -4.75 -20.12
C ILE A 33 -34.12 -6.13 -20.52
N CYS A 34 -32.80 -6.29 -20.44
CA CYS A 34 -32.04 -7.53 -20.65
C CYS A 34 -31.38 -7.76 -22.01
N VAL A 35 -30.79 -6.73 -22.64
CA VAL A 35 -29.53 -6.90 -23.40
C VAL A 35 -28.51 -5.85 -22.95
N GLY A 36 -28.32 -5.77 -21.64
CA GLY A 36 -27.09 -5.24 -21.07
C GLY A 36 -26.18 -6.44 -20.88
N PHE A 37 -25.38 -6.76 -21.90
CA PHE A 37 -24.27 -7.68 -21.73
C PHE A 37 -23.29 -6.95 -20.80
N SER A 38 -23.38 -7.22 -19.50
CA SER A 38 -22.35 -6.81 -18.55
C SER A 38 -21.05 -7.40 -19.05
N ALA A 39 -20.22 -6.57 -19.68
CA ALA A 39 -18.81 -6.83 -19.71
C ALA A 39 -18.41 -6.89 -18.24
N LEU A 40 -18.15 -8.10 -17.74
CA LEU A 40 -17.27 -8.28 -16.60
C LEU A 40 -15.96 -7.65 -17.03
N ALA A 41 -15.78 -6.37 -16.72
CA ALA A 41 -14.48 -5.76 -16.70
C ALA A 41 -13.74 -6.55 -15.62
N PHE A 42 -12.97 -7.55 -16.06
CA PHE A 42 -11.91 -8.07 -15.22
C PHE A 42 -11.09 -6.84 -14.83
N GLY A 43 -11.13 -6.50 -13.53
CA GLY A 43 -10.29 -5.47 -12.95
C GLY A 43 -8.85 -5.97 -13.02
N GLY A 44 -8.26 -5.88 -14.20
CA GLY A 44 -6.81 -5.90 -14.33
C GLY A 44 -6.30 -4.73 -13.50
N VAL A 45 -5.50 -5.03 -12.49
CA VAL A 45 -4.73 -4.00 -11.79
C VAL A 45 -3.98 -3.21 -12.86
N ASP A 46 -4.11 -1.89 -12.81
CA ASP A 46 -3.40 -1.02 -13.73
C ASP A 46 -1.89 -1.31 -13.66
N GLU A 47 -1.29 -1.72 -14.78
CA GLU A 47 0.15 -2.04 -14.88
C GLU A 47 1.05 -0.83 -14.53
N HIS A 48 0.47 0.37 -14.40
CA HIS A 48 1.15 1.57 -13.93
C HIS A 48 1.48 1.54 -12.43
N TYR A 49 0.90 0.62 -11.65
CA TYR A 49 1.12 0.50 -10.19
C TYR A 49 1.83 -0.79 -9.78
N TRP A 50 2.33 -0.82 -8.55
CA TRP A 50 3.02 -1.98 -7.95
C TRP A 50 2.38 -2.33 -6.60
N PRO A 51 1.14 -2.87 -6.57
CA PRO A 51 0.35 -2.98 -5.34
C PRO A 51 0.81 -4.04 -4.34
N GLN A 52 1.70 -4.95 -4.73
CA GLN A 52 2.12 -6.09 -3.92
C GLN A 52 3.55 -6.51 -4.25
N TRP A 53 4.15 -7.37 -3.42
CA TRP A 53 5.56 -7.75 -3.50
C TRP A 53 6.04 -8.08 -4.93
N ARG A 54 5.28 -8.86 -5.70
CA ARG A 54 5.66 -9.29 -7.06
C ARG A 54 5.06 -8.45 -8.19
N GLY A 55 4.59 -7.24 -7.90
CA GLY A 55 4.06 -6.31 -8.90
C GLY A 55 2.66 -6.65 -9.40
N PRO A 56 2.15 -5.96 -10.43
CA PRO A 56 0.75 -6.08 -10.85
C PRO A 56 0.38 -7.48 -11.35
N ASN A 57 1.33 -8.21 -11.94
CA ASN A 57 1.11 -9.53 -12.56
C ASN A 57 1.66 -10.71 -11.74
N PHE A 58 2.11 -10.48 -10.50
CA PHE A 58 2.67 -11.51 -9.59
C PHE A 58 3.94 -12.22 -10.10
N ASP A 59 4.62 -11.67 -11.09
CA ASP A 59 5.80 -12.25 -11.74
C ASP A 59 7.11 -11.49 -11.45
N GLY A 60 7.04 -10.31 -10.82
CA GLY A 60 8.18 -9.44 -10.55
C GLY A 60 8.71 -8.72 -11.79
N VAL A 61 7.91 -8.58 -12.84
CA VAL A 61 8.28 -7.89 -14.08
C VAL A 61 7.62 -6.50 -14.11
N ALA A 62 8.36 -5.51 -14.62
CA ALA A 62 7.84 -4.18 -14.97
C ALA A 62 7.77 -4.06 -16.50
N PRO A 63 6.66 -4.45 -17.16
CA PRO A 63 6.61 -4.61 -18.62
C PRO A 63 6.87 -3.31 -19.40
N SER A 64 6.45 -2.17 -18.83
CA SER A 64 6.58 -0.83 -19.39
C SER A 64 7.78 -0.05 -18.80
N GLY A 65 8.62 -0.69 -17.99
CA GLY A 65 9.74 -0.03 -17.33
C GLY A 65 10.85 0.37 -18.31
N ASP A 66 11.21 1.66 -18.30
CA ASP A 66 12.38 2.20 -19.01
C ASP A 66 13.34 2.88 -18.02
N PRO A 67 14.02 2.10 -17.15
CA PRO A 67 14.87 2.68 -16.12
C PRO A 67 16.19 3.21 -16.71
N PRO A 68 16.76 4.29 -16.12
CA PRO A 68 18.08 4.75 -16.53
C PRO A 68 19.16 3.70 -16.25
N ILE A 69 20.16 3.61 -17.12
CA ILE A 69 21.24 2.61 -17.05
C ILE A 69 22.57 3.16 -16.48
N GLU A 70 22.59 4.42 -16.07
CA GLU A 70 23.75 5.08 -15.47
C GLU A 70 23.38 5.67 -14.11
N TRP A 71 24.25 5.54 -13.11
CA TRP A 71 23.93 5.90 -11.73
C TRP A 71 25.15 6.50 -11.00
N SER A 72 24.89 7.46 -10.11
CA SER A 72 25.84 7.95 -9.10
C SER A 72 25.08 8.54 -7.91
N GLU A 73 25.78 8.96 -6.86
CA GLU A 73 25.17 9.70 -5.73
C GLU A 73 24.44 10.98 -6.14
N THR A 74 24.68 11.48 -7.36
CA THR A 74 24.10 12.73 -7.88
C THR A 74 23.40 12.57 -9.23
N LYS A 75 23.49 11.41 -9.87
CA LYS A 75 22.93 11.16 -11.20
C LYS A 75 21.81 10.15 -11.12
N ASN A 76 20.67 10.51 -11.71
CA ASN A 76 19.46 9.69 -11.78
C ASN A 76 18.88 9.32 -10.40
N ILE A 77 19.24 10.06 -9.35
CA ILE A 77 18.56 10.03 -8.05
C ILE A 77 17.45 11.08 -8.08
N ALA A 78 16.18 10.65 -8.05
CA ALA A 78 15.03 11.57 -8.02
C ALA A 78 14.94 12.30 -6.68
N TRP A 79 15.03 11.55 -5.58
CA TRP A 79 15.08 12.04 -4.21
C TRP A 79 15.59 10.94 -3.29
N LYS A 80 15.91 11.29 -2.05
CA LYS A 80 16.27 10.36 -0.98
C LYS A 80 15.76 10.91 0.34
N VAL A 81 15.15 10.04 1.13
CA VAL A 81 14.63 10.35 2.46
C VAL A 81 15.08 9.29 3.46
N GLU A 82 15.27 9.69 4.70
CA GLU A 82 15.57 8.78 5.81
C GLU A 82 14.27 8.13 6.29
N ILE A 83 14.29 6.80 6.45
CA ILE A 83 13.16 6.03 6.99
C ILE A 83 13.54 5.61 8.41
N PRO A 84 12.71 5.91 9.43
CA PRO A 84 12.99 5.52 10.80
C PRO A 84 12.91 4.00 10.96
N GLY A 85 13.72 3.45 11.86
CA GLY A 85 13.71 2.03 12.19
C GLY A 85 14.31 1.13 11.11
N SER A 86 13.73 -0.06 10.94
CA SER A 86 14.17 -1.04 9.95
C SER A 86 13.02 -1.89 9.43
N GLY A 87 13.05 -2.19 8.13
CA GLY A 87 12.11 -3.08 7.46
C GLY A 87 12.75 -3.63 6.18
N PHE A 88 12.45 -4.89 5.85
CA PHE A 88 12.91 -5.56 4.62
C PHE A 88 11.76 -5.80 3.63
N ALA A 89 10.58 -5.29 3.96
CA ALA A 89 9.42 -5.23 3.09
C ALA A 89 9.77 -4.64 1.72
N THR A 90 9.16 -5.18 0.66
CA THR A 90 9.15 -4.53 -0.64
C THR A 90 8.21 -3.32 -0.55
N PRO A 91 8.62 -2.12 -1.00
CA PRO A 91 7.70 -0.99 -1.10
C PRO A 91 6.59 -1.33 -2.10
N VAL A 92 5.35 -0.97 -1.79
CA VAL A 92 4.24 -1.05 -2.73
C VAL A 92 3.84 0.35 -3.17
N ILE A 93 3.47 0.47 -4.44
CA ILE A 93 3.25 1.76 -5.10
C ILE A 93 1.83 1.79 -5.64
N TRP A 94 1.09 2.82 -5.29
CA TRP A 94 -0.22 3.11 -5.85
C TRP A 94 -0.34 4.61 -6.09
N GLU A 95 -0.63 5.00 -7.33
CA GLU A 95 -0.63 6.42 -7.74
C GLU A 95 0.68 7.13 -7.35
N ASP A 96 0.56 8.22 -6.58
CA ASP A 96 1.66 9.03 -6.07
C ASP A 96 2.11 8.62 -4.66
N SER A 97 1.63 7.49 -4.14
CA SER A 97 1.96 6.97 -2.82
C SER A 97 2.87 5.74 -2.88
N ILE A 98 3.86 5.72 -2.01
CA ILE A 98 4.72 4.57 -1.72
C ILE A 98 4.42 4.14 -0.29
N PHE A 99 3.93 2.93 -0.11
CA PHE A 99 3.67 2.36 1.21
C PHE A 99 4.83 1.47 1.65
N ILE A 100 5.30 1.71 2.86
CA ILE A 100 6.38 0.93 3.49
C ILE A 100 6.01 0.52 4.92
N LEU A 101 6.57 -0.61 5.35
CA LEU A 101 6.45 -1.10 6.71
C LEU A 101 7.81 -1.00 7.41
N SER A 102 7.83 -0.50 8.64
CA SER A 102 9.03 -0.40 9.45
C SER A 102 8.78 -0.84 10.90
N ALA A 103 9.83 -1.32 11.54
CA ALA A 103 9.87 -1.49 12.99
C ALA A 103 10.87 -0.50 13.58
N VAL A 104 10.36 0.44 14.36
CA VAL A 104 11.10 1.56 14.96
C VAL A 104 11.39 1.24 16.42
N PRO A 105 12.67 1.12 16.84
CA PRO A 105 13.00 0.89 18.23
C PRO A 105 12.53 2.04 19.12
N VAL A 106 11.84 1.71 20.21
CA VAL A 106 11.40 2.70 21.20
C VAL A 106 12.62 3.15 22.00
N THR A 107 12.89 4.46 22.00
CA THR A 107 13.95 5.04 22.82
C THR A 107 13.39 5.49 24.18
N ASN A 108 14.18 5.36 25.25
CA ASN A 108 13.73 5.60 26.62
C ASN A 108 13.28 7.06 26.86
N GLY A 109 11.99 7.33 26.67
CA GLY A 109 11.33 8.59 27.05
C GLY A 109 11.38 9.73 26.02
N GLY A 110 11.84 9.47 24.80
CA GLY A 110 11.66 10.38 23.66
C GLY A 110 10.43 9.96 22.84
N PRO A 111 9.78 10.89 22.11
CA PRO A 111 8.86 10.49 21.05
C PRO A 111 9.61 9.57 20.06
N PRO A 112 8.91 8.69 19.32
CA PRO A 112 9.51 7.89 18.25
C PRO A 112 10.38 8.79 17.36
N GLU A 113 11.51 8.30 16.84
CA GLU A 113 12.29 9.07 15.87
C GLU A 113 11.35 9.52 14.75
N ALA A 114 11.05 10.82 14.74
CA ALA A 114 10.10 11.38 13.80
C ALA A 114 10.68 11.23 12.38
N PHE A 115 9.81 10.91 11.43
CA PHE A 115 10.19 10.91 10.02
C PHE A 115 10.82 12.27 9.66
N SER A 116 12.11 12.26 9.30
CA SER A 116 12.83 13.46 8.90
C SER A 116 12.86 13.51 7.38
N SER A 117 11.87 14.17 6.79
CA SER A 117 11.85 14.43 5.34
C SER A 117 12.83 15.55 4.99
N VAL A 118 14.12 15.32 5.11
CA VAL A 118 15.13 16.19 4.47
C VAL A 118 15.43 15.59 3.10
N ALA A 119 14.70 16.04 2.08
CA ALA A 119 15.06 15.76 0.70
C ALA A 119 16.48 16.29 0.47
N VAL A 120 17.43 15.40 0.20
CA VAL A 120 18.80 15.79 -0.16
C VAL A 120 18.75 16.29 -1.60
N ASN A 121 18.39 17.57 -1.78
CA ASN A 121 18.39 18.23 -3.09
C ASN A 121 19.84 18.41 -3.56
N ASN A 122 20.31 17.52 -4.43
CA ASN A 122 21.65 17.62 -5.04
C ASN A 122 21.73 18.59 -6.24
N HIS A 123 20.74 19.47 -6.42
CA HIS A 123 20.74 20.48 -7.48
C HIS A 123 20.31 21.87 -6.97
N ALA A 124 21.30 22.73 -6.68
CA ALA A 124 21.44 24.09 -7.22
C ALA A 124 22.25 25.02 -6.28
N LEU A 125 23.09 25.84 -6.93
CA LEU A 125 23.94 26.88 -6.38
C LEU A 125 23.15 28.04 -5.74
N GLU A 126 23.80 28.63 -4.73
CA GLU A 126 23.72 30.01 -4.21
C GLU A 126 22.48 30.56 -3.48
N SER A 127 22.65 30.64 -2.15
CA SER A 127 22.37 31.74 -1.20
C SER A 127 21.09 32.60 -1.32
N THR A 128 20.28 32.60 -0.26
CA THR A 128 20.17 33.75 0.67
C THR A 128 19.43 33.40 1.98
N THR A 129 20.16 33.56 3.09
CA THR A 129 19.79 33.97 4.47
C THR A 129 18.34 33.89 4.98
N GLY A 130 18.18 33.21 6.13
CA GLY A 130 17.00 33.32 7.01
C GLY A 130 17.19 32.62 8.37
N SER A 131 17.79 33.32 9.32
CA SER A 131 18.12 32.90 10.70
C SER A 131 16.98 32.29 11.53
N ALA A 132 17.24 31.18 12.24
CA ALA A 132 16.71 30.96 13.58
C ALA A 132 17.73 30.19 14.46
N LYS A 133 17.98 30.75 15.65
CA LYS A 133 19.01 30.40 16.64
C LYS A 133 18.51 29.34 17.62
N HIS A 134 19.36 28.39 18.01
CA HIS A 134 19.93 28.30 19.37
C HIS A 134 20.88 27.08 19.49
N PRO A 135 21.81 27.09 20.47
CA PRO A 135 23.16 26.57 20.29
C PRO A 135 23.35 25.20 20.95
N ASN A 136 24.33 24.44 20.48
CA ASN A 136 25.29 23.86 21.41
C ASN A 136 26.66 23.63 20.76
N THR A 137 27.65 23.98 21.57
CA THR A 137 29.06 24.17 21.28
C THR A 137 29.81 22.83 21.13
N ALA A 138 30.94 22.90 20.41
CA ALA A 138 31.91 21.87 20.04
C ALA A 138 32.30 20.85 21.16
N ILE A 139 32.87 19.67 20.84
CA ILE A 139 34.33 19.45 20.69
C ILE A 139 34.67 18.04 20.12
N ALA A 140 35.54 18.07 19.09
CA ALA A 140 36.69 17.21 18.74
C ALA A 140 36.61 15.71 18.33
N SER A 141 37.13 15.52 17.10
CA SER A 141 38.28 14.68 16.69
C SER A 141 38.09 13.17 16.51
N ALA A 142 38.01 12.80 15.22
CA ALA A 142 38.22 11.45 14.71
C ALA A 142 39.71 11.06 14.73
N THR A 143 40.01 9.86 15.25
CA THR A 143 41.26 9.14 14.98
C THR A 143 40.90 7.80 14.34
N LEU A 144 41.25 7.64 13.06
CA LEU A 144 41.18 6.38 12.34
C LEU A 144 42.33 5.47 12.79
N MET A 145 42.04 4.27 13.31
CA MET A 145 43.04 3.21 13.47
C MET A 145 42.83 2.11 12.40
N PRO A 146 43.90 1.60 11.75
CA PRO A 146 43.78 0.50 10.81
C PRO A 146 43.60 -0.86 11.54
N PRO A 147 42.90 -1.83 10.93
CA PRO A 147 42.64 -3.11 11.57
C PRO A 147 43.91 -3.97 11.60
N THR A 148 44.38 -4.30 12.80
CA THR A 148 45.48 -5.26 12.99
C THR A 148 44.89 -6.65 13.18
N LYS A 149 45.10 -7.56 12.22
CA LYS A 149 44.69 -8.98 12.35
C LYS A 149 45.60 -9.70 13.34
N GLN A 150 45.15 -9.91 14.58
CA GLN A 150 45.73 -10.93 15.46
C GLN A 150 44.95 -12.24 15.32
N ARG A 151 45.65 -13.27 14.86
CA ARG A 151 45.16 -14.64 14.72
C ARG A 151 45.39 -15.35 16.06
N GLY A 152 44.33 -15.60 16.83
CA GLY A 152 44.44 -16.23 18.15
C GLY A 152 43.17 -16.92 18.65
N GLN A 153 43.30 -18.24 18.85
CA GLN A 153 42.55 -19.14 19.73
C GLN A 153 41.04 -19.39 19.48
N ARG A 154 40.73 -20.64 19.11
CA ARG A 154 39.37 -21.22 19.17
C ARG A 154 38.92 -21.29 20.64
N GLN A 155 38.31 -20.21 21.13
CA GLN A 155 37.46 -20.27 22.31
C GLN A 155 36.25 -21.14 22.00
N ARG A 156 35.97 -22.12 22.87
CA ARG A 156 34.68 -22.81 22.91
C ARG A 156 33.61 -21.73 22.98
N ARG A 157 32.74 -21.68 21.96
CA ARG A 157 31.67 -20.70 21.82
C ARG A 157 30.69 -20.91 22.99
N GLY A 158 30.91 -20.20 24.09
CA GLY A 158 29.91 -20.04 25.12
C GLY A 158 28.63 -19.56 24.46
N ARG A 159 27.48 -20.10 24.87
CA ARG A 159 26.16 -19.67 24.40
C ARG A 159 26.09 -18.16 24.67
N ARG A 160 26.18 -17.35 23.62
CA ARG A 160 26.06 -15.89 23.72
C ARG A 160 24.69 -15.65 24.35
N GLN A 161 24.66 -15.05 25.53
CA GLN A 161 23.40 -14.68 26.17
C GLN A 161 22.67 -13.78 25.18
N ALA A 162 21.42 -14.12 24.84
CA ALA A 162 20.64 -13.28 23.94
C ALA A 162 20.45 -11.93 24.64
N GLU A 163 20.76 -10.84 23.94
CA GLU A 163 20.43 -9.50 24.43
C GLU A 163 18.91 -9.41 24.67
N PRO A 164 18.47 -8.69 25.72
CA PRO A 164 17.04 -8.47 25.94
C PRO A 164 16.39 -7.86 24.70
N LEU A 165 15.18 -8.34 24.37
CA LEU A 165 14.41 -7.77 23.28
C LEU A 165 13.95 -6.36 23.66
N GLN A 166 14.00 -5.45 22.70
CA GLN A 166 13.62 -4.05 22.86
C GLN A 166 12.20 -3.84 22.35
N ALA A 167 11.44 -2.96 23.00
CA ALA A 167 10.14 -2.49 22.52
C ALA A 167 10.29 -1.79 21.15
N MET A 168 9.33 -2.03 20.27
CA MET A 168 9.29 -1.52 18.90
C MET A 168 7.91 -0.94 18.61
N ASP A 169 7.89 0.12 17.81
CA ASP A 169 6.71 0.61 17.12
C ASP A 169 6.70 -0.02 15.71
N PHE A 170 5.64 -0.76 15.40
CA PHE A 170 5.39 -1.37 14.09
C PHE A 170 4.58 -0.39 13.26
N THR A 171 5.26 0.30 12.35
CA THR A 171 4.77 1.51 11.70
C THR A 171 4.44 1.25 10.23
N VAL A 172 3.28 1.74 9.79
CA VAL A 172 2.88 1.86 8.39
C VAL A 172 3.11 3.30 7.96
N MET A 173 3.72 3.53 6.79
CA MET A 173 3.98 4.87 6.27
C MET A 173 3.57 4.95 4.81
N ALA A 174 2.94 6.06 4.43
CA ALA A 174 2.75 6.48 3.05
C ALA A 174 3.69 7.66 2.74
N ILE A 175 4.48 7.51 1.69
CA ILE A 175 5.47 8.48 1.25
C ILE A 175 5.11 8.94 -0.16
N SER A 176 5.21 10.23 -0.41
CA SER A 176 5.05 10.83 -1.73
C SER A 176 6.12 10.30 -2.68
N ARG A 177 5.67 9.69 -3.77
CA ARG A 177 6.52 9.24 -4.88
C ARG A 177 7.18 10.41 -5.60
N THR A 178 6.59 11.60 -5.53
CA THR A 178 7.06 12.79 -6.24
C THR A 178 8.31 13.39 -5.61
N ASP A 179 8.36 13.45 -4.27
CA ASP A 179 9.40 14.21 -3.56
C ASP A 179 9.93 13.51 -2.28
N GLY A 180 9.42 12.33 -1.93
CA GLY A 180 9.83 11.58 -0.75
C GLY A 180 9.29 12.15 0.57
N SER A 181 8.37 13.12 0.54
CA SER A 181 7.73 13.65 1.75
C SER A 181 6.78 12.61 2.38
N LEU A 182 6.62 12.67 3.71
CA LEU A 182 5.63 11.83 4.39
C LEU A 182 4.22 12.35 4.09
N ILE A 183 3.34 11.47 3.60
CA ILE A 183 1.91 11.76 3.44
C ILE A 183 1.22 11.49 4.78
N TRP A 184 1.38 10.28 5.30
CA TRP A 184 0.88 9.87 6.62
C TRP A 184 1.69 8.73 7.21
N SER A 185 1.59 8.54 8.52
CA SER A 185 2.15 7.39 9.22
C SER A 185 1.27 7.00 10.40
N ASP A 186 1.20 5.71 10.70
CA ASP A 186 0.52 5.18 11.88
C ASP A 186 1.33 4.08 12.57
N VAL A 187 1.25 4.02 13.91
CA VAL A 187 1.84 2.94 14.71
C VAL A 187 0.77 1.87 14.92
N ALA A 188 0.79 0.85 14.05
CA ALA A 188 -0.14 -0.26 14.09
C ALA A 188 -0.06 -1.05 15.41
N ARG A 189 1.16 -1.21 15.94
CA ARG A 189 1.40 -1.88 17.24
C ARG A 189 2.61 -1.32 17.94
N HIS A 190 2.49 -1.19 19.26
CA HIS A 190 3.62 -0.96 20.15
C HIS A 190 3.85 -2.23 20.98
N GLU A 191 4.99 -2.90 20.81
CA GLU A 191 5.27 -4.13 21.54
C GLU A 191 6.77 -4.47 21.59
N THR A 192 7.18 -5.14 22.68
CA THR A 192 8.44 -5.90 22.71
C THR A 192 8.23 -7.27 22.09
N PRO A 193 8.88 -7.62 20.96
CA PRO A 193 8.75 -8.94 20.36
C PRO A 193 8.90 -10.07 21.38
N HIS A 194 8.08 -11.10 21.27
CA HIS A 194 8.04 -12.24 22.20
C HIS A 194 9.23 -13.20 22.01
N GLU A 195 9.78 -13.28 20.80
CA GLU A 195 10.99 -14.04 20.48
C GLU A 195 11.96 -13.21 19.62
N GLY A 196 13.18 -13.73 19.40
CA GLY A 196 14.22 -13.07 18.61
C GLY A 196 14.17 -13.44 17.12
N LYS A 197 14.89 -12.66 16.30
CA LYS A 197 15.11 -12.92 14.87
C LYS A 197 16.60 -13.09 14.54
N GLN A 198 16.90 -13.57 13.33
CA GLN A 198 18.27 -13.54 12.83
C GLN A 198 18.73 -12.12 12.50
N VAL A 199 20.05 -11.94 12.51
CA VAL A 199 20.70 -10.64 12.28
C VAL A 199 20.37 -10.10 10.89
N ASN A 200 20.17 -10.99 9.91
CA ASN A 200 19.81 -10.67 8.52
C ASN A 200 18.31 -10.77 8.24
N ASN A 201 17.46 -10.69 9.26
CA ASN A 201 16.01 -10.50 9.11
C ASN A 201 15.61 -9.14 9.70
N SER A 202 14.40 -8.65 9.47
CA SER A 202 13.83 -7.46 10.09
C SER A 202 12.57 -7.81 10.89
N TRP A 203 12.08 -6.87 11.69
CA TRP A 203 10.80 -6.99 12.40
C TRP A 203 9.60 -6.55 11.53
N ALA A 204 9.86 -6.06 10.32
CA ALA A 204 8.89 -5.62 9.32
C ALA A 204 9.27 -6.18 7.94
N SER A 205 9.39 -7.51 7.84
CA SER A 205 9.86 -8.19 6.62
C SER A 205 8.75 -8.54 5.64
N SER A 206 7.51 -8.63 6.12
CA SER A 206 6.34 -8.79 5.25
C SER A 206 6.13 -7.52 4.44
N SER A 207 5.74 -7.63 3.17
CA SER A 207 5.35 -6.49 2.36
C SER A 207 3.89 -6.13 2.62
N ALA A 208 3.56 -4.84 2.52
CA ALA A 208 2.18 -4.39 2.48
C ALA A 208 1.51 -4.82 1.16
N ILE A 209 0.19 -4.69 1.09
CA ILE A 209 -0.60 -4.88 -0.14
C ILE A 209 -1.66 -3.79 -0.21
N THR A 210 -2.02 -3.36 -1.41
CA THR A 210 -3.14 -2.43 -1.63
C THR A 210 -4.00 -2.87 -2.81
N ASP A 211 -5.30 -2.61 -2.75
CA ASP A 211 -6.24 -2.68 -3.88
C ASP A 211 -6.59 -1.30 -4.45
N GLY A 212 -5.96 -0.24 -3.94
CA GLY A 212 -6.26 1.15 -4.27
C GLY A 212 -7.37 1.79 -3.45
N GLU A 213 -8.05 1.02 -2.59
CA GLU A 213 -9.03 1.52 -1.62
C GLU A 213 -8.50 1.34 -0.18
N HIS A 214 -7.71 0.29 0.03
CA HIS A 214 -7.17 -0.12 1.31
C HIS A 214 -5.66 -0.37 1.24
N VAL A 215 -5.00 -0.25 2.39
CA VAL A 215 -3.62 -0.71 2.62
C VAL A 215 -3.64 -1.77 3.72
N PHE A 216 -3.19 -2.97 3.38
CA PHE A 216 -3.06 -4.10 4.28
C PHE A 216 -1.60 -4.25 4.74
N ALA A 217 -1.37 -4.10 6.04
CA ALA A 217 -0.07 -4.24 6.66
C ALA A 217 -0.04 -5.45 7.60
N PHE A 218 0.85 -6.40 7.35
CA PHE A 218 1.01 -7.58 8.19
C PHE A 218 2.37 -7.59 8.85
N PHE A 219 2.40 -7.72 10.18
CA PHE A 219 3.62 -7.75 10.97
C PHE A 219 3.82 -9.11 11.66
N GLY A 220 3.27 -10.19 11.11
CA GLY A 220 3.39 -11.55 11.65
C GLY A 220 2.68 -11.68 12.99
N SER A 221 3.40 -12.07 14.05
CA SER A 221 2.88 -12.15 15.43
C SER A 221 2.33 -10.83 15.94
N ARG A 222 2.70 -9.71 15.30
CA ARG A 222 2.20 -8.39 15.65
C ARG A 222 0.88 -8.04 14.99
N GLY A 223 0.30 -8.92 14.18
CA GLY A 223 -1.04 -8.79 13.64
C GLY A 223 -1.10 -8.24 12.22
N LEU A 224 -2.32 -8.26 11.69
CA LEU A 224 -2.73 -7.73 10.40
C LEU A 224 -3.60 -6.49 10.62
N TYR A 225 -3.37 -5.47 9.81
CA TYR A 225 -4.03 -4.17 9.91
C TYR A 225 -4.50 -3.72 8.53
N ALA A 226 -5.70 -3.15 8.46
CA ALA A 226 -6.24 -2.52 7.28
C ALA A 226 -6.43 -1.02 7.53
N TYR A 227 -6.04 -0.22 6.55
CA TYR A 227 -6.20 1.22 6.51
C TYR A 227 -6.91 1.61 5.22
N ASP A 228 -7.58 2.76 5.19
CA ASP A 228 -7.90 3.41 3.92
C ASP A 228 -6.65 4.11 3.34
N MET A 229 -6.78 4.70 2.15
CA MET A 229 -5.68 5.37 1.46
C MET A 229 -5.20 6.65 2.18
N GLU A 230 -6.05 7.24 3.02
CA GLU A 230 -5.75 8.39 3.87
C GLU A 230 -5.04 8.02 5.18
N GLY A 231 -4.88 6.72 5.47
CA GLY A 231 -4.20 6.23 6.66
C GLY A 231 -5.11 6.09 7.89
N ASN A 232 -6.43 6.11 7.72
CA ASN A 232 -7.36 5.84 8.82
C ASN A 232 -7.51 4.32 9.03
N PRO A 233 -7.32 3.82 10.27
CA PRO A 233 -7.52 2.40 10.57
C PRO A 233 -8.96 1.96 10.32
N GLN A 234 -9.15 0.85 9.61
CA GLN A 234 -10.47 0.25 9.33
C GLN A 234 -10.73 -0.92 10.26
N TRP A 235 -9.82 -1.89 10.31
CA TRP A 235 -9.91 -3.07 11.16
C TRP A 235 -8.53 -3.70 11.38
N ASN A 236 -8.43 -4.60 12.37
CA ASN A 236 -7.22 -5.36 12.64
C ASN A 236 -7.54 -6.77 13.15
N VAL A 237 -6.61 -7.71 12.93
CA VAL A 237 -6.69 -9.10 13.39
C VAL A 237 -5.38 -9.50 14.06
N ASP A 238 -5.47 -10.06 15.27
CA ASP A 238 -4.35 -10.67 15.98
C ASP A 238 -4.49 -12.20 15.95
N PHE A 239 -3.48 -12.88 15.42
CA PHE A 239 -3.42 -14.34 15.31
C PHE A 239 -2.59 -14.99 16.45
N GLY A 240 -2.02 -14.17 17.34
CA GLY A 240 -1.16 -14.58 18.44
C GLY A 240 0.30 -14.75 18.04
N ASP A 241 1.04 -15.50 18.84
CA ASP A 241 2.50 -15.57 18.73
C ASP A 241 2.96 -16.72 17.83
N MET A 242 3.69 -16.40 16.75
CA MET A 242 4.43 -17.38 15.97
C MET A 242 5.56 -17.99 16.80
N ARG A 243 5.83 -19.28 16.66
CA ARG A 243 7.04 -19.90 17.23
C ARG A 243 8.00 -20.22 16.10
N ILE A 244 8.98 -19.37 15.84
CA ILE A 244 9.89 -19.57 14.71
C ILE A 244 11.09 -20.42 15.12
N ARG A 245 11.34 -21.46 14.33
CA ARG A 245 12.49 -22.33 14.52
C ARG A 245 13.78 -21.50 14.56
N ASN A 246 14.57 -21.69 15.62
CA ASN A 246 15.87 -21.02 15.81
C ASN A 246 15.80 -19.47 15.77
N GLY A 247 14.63 -18.86 15.95
CA GLY A 247 14.45 -17.42 15.77
C GLY A 247 14.90 -16.95 14.39
N PHE A 248 14.57 -17.68 13.31
CA PHE A 248 14.79 -17.19 11.94
C PHE A 248 14.07 -15.85 11.69
N GLY A 249 13.02 -15.57 12.46
CA GLY A 249 12.12 -14.43 12.29
C GLY A 249 11.01 -14.71 11.30
N GLU A 250 10.09 -13.75 11.20
CA GLU A 250 8.84 -13.86 10.46
C GLU A 250 8.93 -13.04 9.16
N GLY A 251 8.18 -13.43 8.12
CA GLY A 251 8.28 -12.72 6.84
C GLY A 251 7.29 -13.12 5.75
N THR A 252 6.23 -13.89 6.08
CA THR A 252 5.15 -14.13 5.12
C THR A 252 4.50 -12.82 4.75
N SER A 253 4.39 -12.53 3.44
CA SER A 253 3.53 -11.44 2.95
C SER A 253 2.14 -12.00 2.65
N PRO A 254 1.06 -11.26 2.90
CA PRO A 254 -0.28 -11.71 2.50
C PRO A 254 -0.40 -11.87 0.98
N ALA A 255 -1.53 -12.41 0.53
CA ALA A 255 -1.94 -12.36 -0.87
C ALA A 255 -3.38 -11.87 -0.95
N LEU A 256 -3.65 -10.87 -1.78
CA LEU A 256 -4.99 -10.38 -2.04
C LEU A 256 -5.45 -10.87 -3.41
N HIS A 257 -6.67 -11.41 -3.46
CA HIS A 257 -7.34 -11.76 -4.69
C HIS A 257 -8.83 -11.44 -4.57
N GLU A 258 -9.29 -10.50 -5.39
CA GLU A 258 -10.63 -9.92 -5.26
C GLU A 258 -10.87 -9.45 -3.82
N ASP A 259 -11.92 -9.94 -3.16
CA ASP A 259 -12.27 -9.57 -1.78
C ASP A 259 -11.62 -10.49 -0.73
N THR A 260 -10.74 -11.41 -1.14
CA THR A 260 -10.13 -12.41 -0.25
C THR A 260 -8.67 -12.11 0.04
N LEU A 261 -8.35 -11.89 1.31
CA LEU A 261 -6.99 -11.76 1.81
C LEU A 261 -6.53 -13.08 2.44
N VAL A 262 -5.47 -13.67 1.90
CA VAL A 262 -4.93 -14.96 2.35
C VAL A 262 -3.61 -14.77 3.07
N ILE A 263 -3.47 -15.41 4.23
CA ILE A 263 -2.23 -15.42 5.04
C ILE A 263 -1.82 -16.85 5.33
N VAL A 264 -0.53 -17.12 5.14
CA VAL A 264 0.10 -18.37 5.59
C VAL A 264 0.69 -18.17 6.98
N TRP A 265 0.20 -18.94 7.94
CA TRP A 265 0.70 -19.02 9.31
C TRP A 265 1.55 -20.29 9.48
N ASP A 266 2.81 -20.23 9.04
CA ASP A 266 3.77 -21.33 9.14
C ASP A 266 4.74 -21.11 10.31
N HIS A 267 4.63 -21.95 11.33
CA HIS A 267 5.44 -21.86 12.54
C HIS A 267 5.62 -23.23 13.21
N GLN A 268 6.32 -23.32 14.34
CA GLN A 268 6.57 -24.57 15.06
C GLN A 268 5.38 -25.09 15.89
N GLY A 269 4.26 -24.37 15.92
CA GLY A 269 2.99 -24.85 16.48
C GLY A 269 2.05 -25.39 15.40
N ASP A 270 0.75 -25.28 15.67
CA ASP A 270 -0.29 -25.66 14.72
C ASP A 270 -0.37 -24.61 13.61
N SER A 271 0.26 -24.92 12.48
CA SER A 271 0.28 -24.05 11.30
C SER A 271 -1.07 -24.09 10.58
N PHE A 272 -1.44 -22.97 9.97
CA PHE A 272 -2.69 -22.84 9.21
C PHE A 272 -2.57 -21.86 8.05
N ILE A 273 -3.57 -21.87 7.17
CA ILE A 273 -3.82 -20.81 6.20
C ILE A 273 -5.17 -20.21 6.58
N VAL A 274 -5.26 -18.89 6.57
CA VAL A 274 -6.51 -18.16 6.79
C VAL A 274 -6.85 -17.35 5.55
N ALA A 275 -8.12 -17.38 5.16
CA ALA A 275 -8.70 -16.51 4.15
C ALA A 275 -9.70 -15.60 4.87
N LEU A 276 -9.47 -14.31 4.76
CA LEU A 276 -10.30 -13.26 5.35
C LEU A 276 -11.03 -12.51 4.24
N ASP A 277 -12.24 -12.04 4.54
CA ASP A 277 -12.84 -10.96 3.75
C ASP A 277 -12.01 -9.69 3.98
N LYS A 278 -11.82 -8.89 2.94
CA LYS A 278 -11.06 -7.63 3.05
C LYS A 278 -11.82 -6.52 3.79
N ASN A 279 -13.14 -6.67 4.01
CA ASN A 279 -14.02 -5.67 4.62
C ASN A 279 -14.46 -6.05 6.05
#